data_AF-A0AAW9EE47-F1
#
_entry.id   AF-A0AAW9EE47-F1
#
_cell.length_a   1.000
_cell.length_b   1.000
_cell.length_c   1.000
_cell.angle_alpha   90.00
_cell.angle_beta   90.00
_cell.angle_gamma   90.00
#
_symmetry.space_group_name_H-M   'P 1'
#
loop_
_entity.id
_entity.type
_entity.pdbx_description
1 polymer ?
#
loop_
_entity_poly.entity_id
_entity_poly.type
_entity_poly.pdbx_seq_one_letter_code
_entity_poly.pdbx_strand_id
1 'polypeptide(L)'
;MNSRYVRALTLLSLIPTSVFALEYPVGQPIIKNGMEIQGVYLQPITMDTEEGHHAMKHLPADKADIHLEADIHAVEDNPNGFAEGDWIPY
;
A
#
# COMPACT_ATOMS: atom_id res chain seq x y z
N MET A 1 20.96 -39.89 8.25
CA MET A 1 20.75 -39.00 7.09
C MET A 1 22.11 -38.52 6.59
N ASN A 2 22.42 -38.68 5.30
CA ASN A 2 23.79 -38.48 4.78
C ASN A 2 24.17 -36.99 4.79
N SER A 3 25.33 -36.63 5.37
CA SER A 3 25.79 -35.23 5.58
C SER A 3 25.84 -34.40 4.29
N ARG A 4 26.02 -35.07 3.15
CA ARG A 4 26.05 -34.44 1.82
C ARG A 4 24.69 -33.86 1.40
N TYR A 5 23.58 -34.52 1.74
CA TYR A 5 22.23 -34.01 1.46
C TYR A 5 21.86 -32.87 2.41
N VAL A 6 22.32 -32.93 3.67
CA VAL A 6 22.11 -31.85 4.65
C VAL A 6 22.80 -30.58 4.17
N ARG A 7 24.07 -30.66 3.73
CA ARG A 7 24.81 -29.50 3.20
C ARG A 7 24.20 -28.91 1.94
N ALA A 8 23.69 -29.75 1.02
CA ALA A 8 23.01 -29.28 -0.19
C ALA A 8 21.68 -28.58 0.13
N LEU A 9 20.92 -29.10 1.11
CA LEU A 9 19.65 -28.51 1.56
C LEU A 9 19.87 -27.16 2.27
N THR A 10 20.95 -27.02 3.05
CA THR A 10 21.31 -25.75 3.71
C THR A 10 21.74 -24.66 2.72
N LEU A 11 22.35 -25.03 1.59
CA LEU A 11 22.77 -24.06 0.57
C LEU A 11 21.57 -23.50 -0.21
N LEU A 12 20.52 -24.31 -0.41
CA LEU A 12 19.31 -23.91 -1.14
C LEU A 12 18.43 -22.94 -0.34
N SER A 13 18.50 -22.94 1.00
CA SER A 13 17.72 -22.06 1.87
C SER A 13 18.23 -20.61 1.97
N LEU A 14 19.38 -20.28 1.34
CA LEU A 14 19.97 -18.94 1.39
C LEU A 14 19.64 -18.06 0.17
N ILE A 15 18.73 -18.49 -0.72
CA ILE A 15 18.35 -17.68 -1.88
C ILE A 15 17.38 -16.57 -1.40
N PRO A 16 17.75 -15.28 -1.49
CA PRO A 16 16.83 -14.20 -1.13
C PRO A 16 15.67 -14.16 -2.13
N THR A 17 14.44 -14.24 -1.61
CA THR A 17 13.23 -14.03 -2.40
C THR A 17 12.88 -12.55 -2.41
N SER A 18 12.56 -11.99 -3.57
CA SER A 18 12.03 -10.63 -3.66
C SER A 18 10.70 -10.52 -2.90
N VAL A 19 10.56 -9.47 -2.08
CA VAL A 19 9.29 -9.04 -1.49
C VAL A 19 8.78 -7.88 -2.32
N PHE A 20 7.53 -7.97 -2.79
CA PHE A 20 6.86 -6.90 -3.51
C PHE A 20 5.76 -6.33 -2.61
N ALA A 21 5.65 -5.00 -2.55
CA ALA A 21 4.44 -4.34 -2.05
C ALA A 21 3.43 -4.34 -3.20
N LEU A 22 2.52 -5.31 -3.19
CA LEU A 22 1.54 -5.48 -4.24
C LEU A 22 0.22 -4.86 -3.81
N GLU A 23 -0.29 -3.94 -4.61
CA GLU A 23 -1.60 -3.33 -4.44
C GLU A 23 -2.67 -4.11 -5.21
N TYR A 24 -3.85 -4.19 -4.60
CA TYR A 24 -5.02 -4.86 -5.16
C TYR A 24 -6.17 -3.85 -5.28
N PRO A 25 -6.80 -3.72 -6.46
CA PRO A 25 -7.86 -2.76 -6.66
C PRO A 25 -9.12 -3.15 -5.91
N VAL A 26 -9.75 -2.17 -5.28
CA VAL A 26 -11.11 -2.25 -4.73
C VAL A 26 -12.09 -1.75 -5.79
N GLY A 27 -12.48 -2.65 -6.69
CA GLY A 27 -13.41 -2.32 -7.78
C GLY A 27 -12.75 -1.55 -8.93
N GLN A 28 -13.48 -0.60 -9.52
CA GLN A 28 -13.01 0.26 -10.61
C GLN A 28 -12.93 1.71 -10.13
N PRO A 29 -12.07 2.56 -10.73
CA PRO A 29 -12.03 3.97 -10.40
C PRO A 29 -13.37 4.63 -10.68
N ILE A 30 -13.73 5.63 -9.88
CA ILE A 30 -14.89 6.49 -10.14
C ILE A 30 -14.42 7.91 -10.45
N ILE A 31 -15.05 8.54 -11.45
CA ILE A 31 -14.86 9.96 -11.72
C ILE A 31 -15.99 10.75 -11.07
N LYS A 32 -15.66 11.67 -10.16
CA LYS A 32 -16.64 12.48 -9.45
C LYS A 32 -16.06 13.82 -9.03
N ASN A 33 -16.82 14.89 -9.23
CA ASN A 33 -16.47 16.25 -8.80
C ASN A 33 -15.09 16.73 -9.31
N GLY A 34 -14.71 16.36 -10.54
CA GLY A 34 -13.41 16.71 -11.09
C GLY A 34 -12.24 15.89 -10.51
N MET A 35 -12.50 14.71 -9.95
CA MET A 35 -11.48 13.82 -9.41
C MET A 35 -11.67 12.38 -9.90
N GLU A 36 -10.57 11.66 -10.13
CA GLU A 36 -10.54 10.20 -10.17
C GLU A 36 -10.29 9.68 -8.74
N ILE A 37 -11.13 8.76 -8.29
CA ILE A 37 -11.07 8.16 -6.96
C ILE A 37 -10.98 6.64 -7.11
N GLN A 38 -9.86 6.05 -6.67
CA GLN A 38 -9.62 4.61 -6.70
C GLN A 38 -9.33 4.10 -5.29
N GLY A 39 -10.00 3.02 -4.88
CA GLY A 39 -9.65 2.32 -3.64
C GLY A 39 -8.64 1.21 -3.91
N VAL A 40 -7.60 1.08 -3.09
CA VAL A 40 -6.66 -0.05 -3.18
C VAL A 40 -6.42 -0.63 -1.79
N TYR A 41 -6.03 -1.90 -1.74
CA TYR A 41 -5.53 -2.50 -0.50
C TYR A 41 -4.24 -3.26 -0.75
N LEU A 42 -3.42 -3.38 0.29
CA LEU A 42 -2.18 -4.13 0.29
C LEU A 42 -1.94 -4.77 1.67
N GLN A 43 -0.80 -5.44 1.83
CA GLN A 43 -0.40 -5.95 3.14
C GLN A 43 -0.33 -4.82 4.19
N PRO A 44 -0.65 -5.08 5.47
CA PRO A 44 -0.54 -4.09 6.54
C PRO A 44 0.83 -3.41 6.57
N ILE A 45 0.84 -2.09 6.79
CA ILE A 45 2.06 -1.30 6.93
C ILE A 45 2.23 -0.76 8.35
N THR A 46 3.48 -0.58 8.76
CA THR A 46 3.82 0.16 9.98
C THR A 46 3.87 1.64 9.67
N MET A 47 3.16 2.46 10.45
CA MET A 47 3.13 3.91 10.31
C MET A 47 3.73 4.59 11.53
N ASP A 48 4.54 5.62 11.32
CA ASP A 48 5.11 6.44 12.39
C ASP A 48 4.15 7.58 12.75
N THR A 49 2.95 7.21 13.21
CA THR A 49 1.85 8.14 13.50
C THR A 49 1.31 7.99 14.92
N GLU A 50 2.00 7.28 15.80
CA GLU A 50 1.55 7.06 17.18
C GLU A 50 1.82 8.25 18.11
N GLU A 51 2.69 9.20 17.72
CA GLU A 51 3.09 10.34 18.56
C GLU A 51 2.78 11.71 17.92
N GLY A 52 2.44 12.71 18.76
CA GLY A 52 2.32 14.12 18.36
C GLY A 52 0.95 14.57 17.81
N HIS A 53 0.93 15.73 17.14
CA HIS A 53 -0.28 16.36 16.59
C HIS A 53 -0.90 15.61 15.40
N HIS A 54 -0.22 14.57 14.90
CA HIS A 54 -0.66 13.68 13.84
C HIS A 54 -1.04 12.29 14.36
N ALA A 55 -1.34 12.18 15.66
CA ALA A 55 -1.81 10.94 16.28
C ALA A 55 -3.11 10.47 15.60
N MET A 56 -2.98 9.59 14.62
CA MET A 56 -4.10 8.95 13.94
C MET A 56 -4.40 7.64 14.66
N LYS A 57 -5.67 7.42 15.00
CA LYS A 57 -6.08 6.11 15.53
C LYS A 57 -6.13 5.11 14.38
N HIS A 58 -5.09 4.28 14.28
CA HIS A 58 -5.06 3.13 13.38
C HIS A 58 -4.81 1.84 14.17
N LEU A 59 -5.07 0.68 13.55
CA LEU A 59 -4.59 -0.59 14.08
C LEU A 59 -3.08 -0.70 13.78
N PRO A 60 -2.27 -1.27 14.69
CA PRO A 60 -0.89 -1.63 14.36
C PRO A 60 -0.90 -2.74 13.29
N ALA A 61 0.18 -2.82 12.51
CA ALA A 61 0.28 -3.73 11.37
C ALA A 61 0.06 -5.21 11.73
N ASP A 62 0.48 -5.63 12.93
CA ASP A 62 0.33 -7.00 13.44
C ASP A 62 -1.10 -7.36 13.89
N LYS A 63 -2.01 -6.38 13.92
CA LYS A 63 -3.42 -6.55 14.26
C LYS A 63 -4.37 -6.22 13.11
N ALA A 64 -3.84 -5.79 11.96
CA ALA A 64 -4.62 -5.47 10.78
C ALA A 64 -4.54 -6.61 9.77
N ASP A 65 -5.64 -6.84 9.03
CA ASP A 65 -5.66 -7.82 7.94
C ASP A 65 -5.09 -7.22 6.64
N ILE A 66 -5.36 -5.93 6.39
CA ILE A 66 -4.94 -5.16 5.21
C ILE A 66 -4.62 -3.71 5.59
N HIS A 67 -3.83 -3.03 4.75
CA HIS A 67 -3.84 -1.57 4.67
C HIS A 67 -4.79 -1.17 3.54
N LEU A 68 -5.72 -0.26 3.79
CA LEU A 68 -6.74 0.19 2.84
C LEU A 68 -6.51 1.68 2.55
N GLU A 69 -6.41 2.01 1.27
CA GLU A 69 -6.09 3.36 0.79
C GLU A 69 -7.17 3.92 -0.13
N ALA A 70 -7.14 5.24 -0.32
CA ALA A 70 -7.93 5.95 -1.32
C ALA A 70 -6.99 6.86 -2.12
N ASP A 71 -6.77 6.50 -3.37
CA ASP A 71 -6.01 7.29 -4.33
C ASP A 71 -6.95 8.31 -4.97
N ILE A 72 -6.68 9.59 -4.75
CA ILE A 72 -7.54 10.69 -5.21
C ILE A 72 -6.69 11.70 -5.97
N HIS A 73 -6.94 11.81 -7.27
CA HIS A 73 -6.24 12.71 -8.16
C HIS A 73 -7.22 13.57 -8.96
N ALA A 74 -6.81 14.78 -9.33
CA ALA A 74 -7.60 15.64 -10.18
C ALA A 74 -7.69 15.07 -11.60
N VAL A 75 -8.85 15.23 -12.25
CA VAL A 75 -8.95 15.07 -13.72
C VAL A 75 -8.81 16.42 -14.43
N GLU A 76 -8.68 16.42 -15.76
CA GLU A 76 -8.44 17.61 -16.57
C GLU A 76 -9.40 18.78 -16.29
N ASP A 77 -10.69 18.51 -16.01
CA ASP A 77 -11.73 19.51 -15.77
C ASP A 77 -11.98 19.82 -14.28
N ASN A 78 -10.98 19.60 -13.42
CA ASN A 78 -11.11 19.87 -11.99
C ASN A 78 -11.54 21.33 -11.72
N PRO A 79 -12.66 21.57 -11.00
CA PRO A 79 -13.21 22.91 -10.83
C PRO A 79 -12.50 23.76 -9.76
N ASN A 80 -11.50 23.19 -9.06
CA ASN A 80 -10.92 23.77 -7.85
C ASN A 80 -9.49 24.30 -8.07
N GLY A 81 -8.99 24.28 -9.31
CA GLY A 81 -7.68 24.82 -9.67
C GLY A 81 -6.51 23.85 -9.53
N PHE A 82 -6.77 22.55 -9.38
CA PHE A 82 -5.76 21.49 -9.45
C PHE A 82 -5.52 21.07 -10.90
N ALA A 83 -4.27 20.77 -11.27
CA ALA A 83 -3.95 20.27 -12.59
C ALA A 83 -4.27 18.77 -12.70
N GLU A 84 -4.50 18.27 -13.92
CA GLU A 84 -4.73 16.85 -14.15
C GLU A 84 -3.61 15.98 -13.53
N GLY A 85 -4.01 14.96 -12.78
CA GLY A 85 -3.11 14.05 -12.09
C GLY A 85 -2.55 14.58 -10.76
N ASP A 86 -2.84 15.82 -10.36
CA ASP A 86 -2.45 16.32 -9.05
C ASP A 86 -3.15 15.53 -7.95
N TRP A 87 -2.40 15.13 -6.92
CA TRP A 87 -3.00 14.64 -5.68
C TRP A 87 -3.90 15.73 -5.09
N ILE A 88 -5.10 15.33 -4.66
CA ILE A 88 -6.04 16.25 -4.01
C ILE A 88 -5.76 16.27 -2.50
N PRO A 89 -5.23 17.38 -1.95
CA PRO A 89 -5.01 17.51 -0.52
C PRO A 89 -6.31 17.96 0.19
N TYR A 90 -6.17 18.54 1.38
CA TYR A 90 -7.24 19.03 2.26
C TYR A 90 -8.34 19.88 1.58
#